data_AF-A0A2S5V137-F1
#
_entry.id   AF-A0A2S5V137-F1
#
_cell.length_a   1.000
_cell.length_b   1.000
_cell.length_c   1.000
_cell.angle_alpha   90.00
_cell.angle_beta   90.00
_cell.angle_gamma   90.00
#
_symmetry.space_group_name_H-M   'P 1'
#
loop_
_entity.id
_entity.type
_entity.pdbx_description
1 polymer ?
#
loop_
_entity_poly.entity_id
_entity_poly.type
_entity_poly.pdbx_seq_one_letter_code
_entity_poly.pdbx_strand_id
1 'polypeptide(L)'
;MNPEHNPYSREEYTPSEAQDVHSRFVPKTRHEAREVERLSEQLGPAFDIYLEHVWRNTAVVDMEADFENLYWASYDRTEHFVDDFIESLGWEDARKQLIQDWAIPANVLVFDRQAVLGNLDNDYEFIRRDGVTHVFIA
;
A
#
# COMPACT_ATOMS: atom_id res chain seq x y z
N MET A 1 -16.40 40.87 17.85
CA MET A 1 -15.25 40.41 17.04
C MET A 1 -15.03 38.96 17.41
N ASN A 2 -15.37 38.04 16.49
CA ASN A 2 -15.24 36.61 16.69
C ASN A 2 -14.16 36.14 15.69
N PRO A 3 -13.08 35.48 16.11
CA PRO A 3 -12.06 35.04 15.17
C PRO A 3 -12.60 33.87 14.38
N GLU A 4 -12.50 33.99 13.05
CA GLU A 4 -12.90 32.98 12.09
C GLU A 4 -12.10 31.71 12.31
N HIS A 5 -12.81 30.60 12.53
CA HIS A 5 -12.25 29.25 12.50
C HIS A 5 -11.85 28.97 11.05
N ASN A 6 -10.56 28.95 10.76
CA ASN A 6 -10.04 28.48 9.48
C ASN A 6 -9.95 26.95 9.53
N PRO A 7 -10.77 26.20 8.77
CA PRO A 7 -10.72 24.74 8.74
C PRO A 7 -9.51 24.19 7.96
N TYR A 8 -8.62 25.05 7.45
CA TYR A 8 -7.42 24.68 6.68
C TYR A 8 -6.10 24.98 7.40
N SER A 9 -6.09 24.99 8.74
CA SER A 9 -4.81 24.91 9.46
C SER A 9 -4.17 23.55 9.16
N ARG A 10 -3.29 23.53 8.16
CA ARG A 10 -2.33 22.44 7.91
C ARG A 10 -1.53 22.24 9.19
N GLU A 11 -1.92 21.26 9.97
CA GLU A 11 -1.01 20.62 10.91
C GLU A 11 0.15 20.09 10.08
N GLU A 12 1.35 20.60 10.38
CA GLU A 12 2.58 20.11 9.79
C GLU A 12 2.66 18.61 10.06
N TYR A 13 2.54 17.83 8.99
CA TYR A 13 2.65 16.39 8.97
C TYR A 13 3.95 15.98 9.66
N THR A 14 3.81 15.52 10.90
CA THR A 14 4.78 14.68 11.56
C THR A 14 4.27 13.26 11.33
N PRO A 15 4.97 12.42 10.55
CA PRO A 15 4.61 11.02 10.46
C PRO A 15 4.50 10.50 11.89
N SER A 16 3.32 10.01 12.26
CA SER A 16 3.11 9.40 13.55
C SER A 16 4.13 8.27 13.67
N GLU A 17 5.10 8.45 14.56
CA GLU A 17 6.00 7.38 15.03
C GLU A 17 5.16 6.37 15.81
N ALA A 18 4.30 5.62 15.10
CA ALA A 18 3.72 4.41 15.63
C ALA A 18 4.88 3.43 15.78
N GLN A 19 5.46 3.41 16.98
CA GLN A 19 6.34 2.35 17.45
C GLN A 19 5.50 1.08 17.59
N ASP A 20 5.16 0.45 16.48
CA ASP A 20 4.69 -0.93 16.49
C ASP A 20 5.92 -1.82 16.58
N VAL A 21 6.08 -2.48 17.73
CA VAL A 21 7.12 -3.49 17.93
C VAL A 21 6.71 -4.73 17.15
N HIS A 22 6.87 -4.69 15.83
CA HIS A 22 6.72 -5.87 14.97
C HIS A 22 7.81 -6.86 15.39
N SER A 23 7.41 -7.93 16.09
CA SER A 23 8.33 -9.01 16.41
C SER A 23 8.60 -9.78 15.13
N ARG A 24 9.80 -9.57 14.58
CA ARG A 24 10.33 -10.31 13.42
C ARG A 24 10.01 -11.80 13.55
N PHE A 25 9.47 -12.39 12.48
CA PHE A 25 9.27 -13.83 12.44
C PHE A 25 10.59 -14.57 12.73
N VAL A 26 10.57 -15.49 13.70
CA VAL A 26 11.71 -16.35 14.04
C VAL A 26 11.32 -17.81 13.80
N PRO A 27 11.93 -18.50 12.81
CA PRO A 27 11.71 -19.92 12.61
C PRO A 27 12.06 -20.72 13.88
N LYS A 28 11.17 -21.62 14.30
CA LYS A 28 11.36 -22.46 15.49
C LYS A 28 12.00 -23.80 15.13
N THR A 29 11.87 -24.22 13.87
CA THR A 29 12.43 -25.48 13.38
C THR A 29 13.36 -25.28 12.18
N ARG A 30 14.24 -26.26 11.94
CA ARG A 30 15.10 -26.29 10.75
C ARG A 30 14.30 -26.36 9.45
N HIS A 31 13.11 -26.99 9.48
CA HIS A 31 12.25 -27.07 8.31
C HIS A 31 11.66 -25.71 7.97
N GLU A 32 11.11 -25.02 8.97
CA GLU A 32 10.59 -23.64 8.83
C GLU A 32 11.69 -22.69 8.33
N ALA A 33 12.92 -22.79 8.87
CA ALA A 33 14.02 -21.94 8.44
C ALA A 33 14.37 -22.15 6.95
N ARG A 34 14.38 -23.40 6.49
CA ARG A 34 14.62 -23.72 5.07
C ARG A 34 13.48 -23.25 4.17
N GLU A 35 12.25 -23.32 4.66
CA GLU A 35 11.09 -22.88 3.89
C GLU A 35 11.07 -21.36 3.72
N VAL A 36 11.37 -20.62 4.80
CA VAL A 36 11.55 -19.16 4.73
C VAL A 36 12.69 -18.77 3.80
N GLU A 37 13.84 -19.46 3.87
CA GLU A 37 14.97 -19.24 2.97
C GLU A 37 14.58 -19.48 1.50
N ARG A 38 13.90 -20.60 1.22
CA ARG A 38 13.36 -20.91 -0.12
C ARG A 38 12.44 -19.81 -0.64
N LEU A 39 11.49 -19.37 0.19
CA LEU A 39 10.50 -18.35 -0.19
C LEU A 39 11.15 -16.97 -0.38
N SER A 40 12.11 -16.60 0.47
CA SER A 40 12.90 -15.37 0.33
C SER A 40 13.68 -15.37 -1.00
N GLU A 41 14.33 -16.48 -1.35
CA GLU A 41 15.03 -16.60 -2.63
C GLU A 41 14.08 -16.53 -3.85
N GLN A 42 12.87 -17.08 -3.73
CA GLN A 42 11.90 -17.16 -4.83
C GLN A 42 11.10 -15.87 -5.03
N LEU A 43 10.62 -15.26 -3.95
CA LEU A 43 9.69 -14.11 -3.94
C LEU A 43 10.41 -12.78 -3.74
N GLY A 44 11.67 -12.82 -3.30
CA GLY A 44 12.55 -11.67 -3.23
C GLY A 44 12.23 -10.69 -2.08
N PRO A 45 12.70 -9.43 -2.19
CA PRO A 45 12.67 -8.47 -1.08
C PRO A 45 11.29 -8.16 -0.51
N ALA A 46 10.23 -8.25 -1.32
CA ALA A 46 8.86 -8.02 -0.86
C ALA A 46 8.44 -9.07 0.18
N PHE A 47 8.89 -10.32 0.04
CA PHE A 47 8.58 -11.37 0.99
C PHE A 47 9.33 -11.18 2.32
N ASP A 48 10.59 -10.73 2.27
CA ASP A 48 11.34 -10.40 3.49
C ASP A 48 10.67 -9.27 4.28
N ILE A 49 10.16 -8.26 3.57
CA ILE A 49 9.40 -7.16 4.17
C ILE A 49 8.11 -7.66 4.78
N TYR A 50 7.36 -8.50 4.04
CA TYR A 50 6.15 -9.13 4.51
C TYR A 50 6.38 -9.89 5.83
N LEU A 51 7.45 -10.69 5.93
CA LEU A 51 7.78 -11.42 7.17
C LEU A 51 8.15 -10.51 8.35
N GLU A 52 8.67 -9.32 8.08
CA GLU A 52 9.13 -8.38 9.10
C GLU A 52 8.03 -7.46 9.61
N HIS A 53 7.06 -7.10 8.76
CA HIS A 53 6.09 -6.04 9.04
C HIS A 53 4.63 -6.52 8.99
N VAL A 54 4.29 -7.39 8.04
CA VAL A 54 2.89 -7.75 7.73
C VAL A 54 2.49 -9.06 8.39
N TRP A 55 3.40 -10.04 8.43
CA TRP A 55 3.12 -11.37 8.94
C TRP A 55 2.95 -11.37 10.46
N ARG A 56 1.71 -11.55 10.90
CA ARG A 56 1.33 -11.56 12.33
C ARG A 56 1.16 -12.96 12.91
N ASN A 57 1.20 -14.00 12.09
CA ASN A 57 0.95 -15.37 12.51
C ASN A 57 2.23 -16.05 13.03
N THR A 58 2.12 -16.88 14.06
CA THR A 58 3.29 -17.51 14.71
C THR A 58 3.61 -18.91 14.20
N ALA A 59 2.88 -19.39 13.19
CA ALA A 59 3.02 -20.71 12.57
C ALA A 59 3.12 -20.58 11.05
N VAL A 60 4.07 -21.29 10.42
CA VAL A 60 4.43 -21.24 8.98
C VAL A 60 3.36 -21.81 8.04
N VAL A 61 2.16 -22.07 8.52
CA VAL A 61 1.11 -22.64 7.67
C VAL A 61 0.68 -21.57 6.67
N ASP A 62 1.03 -21.81 5.41
CA ASP A 62 0.59 -21.07 4.22
C ASP A 62 1.10 -19.62 4.06
N MET A 63 2.34 -19.34 4.49
CA MET A 63 3.00 -18.04 4.27
C MET A 63 3.05 -17.60 2.80
N GLU A 64 3.25 -18.55 1.88
CA GLU A 64 3.30 -18.26 0.44
C GLU A 64 1.93 -17.78 -0.04
N ALA A 65 0.85 -18.49 0.29
CA ALA A 65 -0.50 -18.09 -0.09
C ALA A 65 -0.94 -16.79 0.59
N ASP A 66 -0.60 -16.58 1.86
CA ASP A 66 -0.93 -15.34 2.57
C ASP A 66 -0.16 -14.14 1.98
N PHE A 67 1.12 -14.31 1.65
CA PHE A 67 1.87 -13.31 0.89
C PHE A 67 1.21 -13.02 -0.46
N GLU A 68 0.86 -14.04 -1.25
CA GLU A 68 0.21 -13.87 -2.55
C GLU A 68 -1.15 -13.17 -2.45
N ASN A 69 -1.86 -13.35 -1.34
CA ASN A 69 -3.16 -12.71 -1.12
C ASN A 69 -3.03 -11.24 -0.66
N LEU A 70 -1.97 -10.90 0.07
CA LEU A 70 -1.79 -9.57 0.65
C LEU A 70 -0.89 -8.67 -0.20
N TYR A 71 0.12 -9.21 -0.87
CA TYR A 71 1.05 -8.42 -1.65
C TYR A 71 0.40 -7.93 -2.94
N TRP A 72 0.32 -6.61 -3.08
CA TRP A 72 -0.22 -5.97 -4.28
C TRP A 72 0.86 -5.85 -5.36
N ALA A 73 1.87 -5.00 -5.12
CA ALA A 73 2.99 -4.78 -6.04
C ALA A 73 4.09 -3.92 -5.38
N SER A 74 5.15 -3.66 -6.14
CA SER A 74 6.25 -2.78 -5.78
C SER A 74 6.37 -1.63 -6.78
N TYR A 75 6.62 -0.42 -6.28
CA TYR A 75 6.66 0.80 -7.07
C TYR A 75 7.86 1.66 -6.68
N ASP A 76 8.48 2.34 -7.64
CA ASP A 76 9.53 3.34 -7.33
C ASP A 76 8.99 4.50 -6.47
N ARG A 77 7.70 4.83 -6.70
CA ARG A 77 6.99 5.93 -6.06
C ARG A 77 5.54 5.54 -5.74
N THR A 78 5.04 5.95 -4.58
CA THR A 78 3.67 5.65 -4.13
C THR A 78 2.60 6.19 -5.09
N GLU A 79 2.88 7.27 -5.82
CA GLU A 79 1.93 7.80 -6.80
C GLU A 79 1.64 6.84 -7.95
N HIS A 80 2.57 5.95 -8.28
CA HIS A 80 2.36 4.92 -9.31
C HIS A 80 1.35 3.86 -8.88
N PHE A 81 1.31 3.53 -7.58
CA PHE A 81 0.25 2.67 -7.04
C PHE A 81 -1.14 3.27 -7.26
N VAL A 82 -1.30 4.59 -7.08
CA VAL A 82 -2.61 5.25 -7.26
C VAL A 82 -3.09 5.17 -8.72
N ASP A 83 -2.17 5.36 -9.67
CA ASP A 83 -2.49 5.23 -11.10
C ASP A 83 -2.92 3.78 -11.42
N ASP A 84 -2.15 2.78 -10.97
CA ASP A 84 -2.48 1.36 -11.13
C ASP A 84 -3.80 0.98 -10.46
N PHE A 85 -4.06 1.50 -9.25
CA PHE A 85 -5.30 1.24 -8.51
C PHE A 85 -6.51 1.76 -9.28
N ILE A 86 -6.47 3.02 -9.76
CA ILE A 86 -7.54 3.63 -10.56
C ILE A 86 -7.75 2.84 -11.86
N GLU A 87 -6.66 2.42 -12.51
CA GLU A 87 -6.72 1.60 -13.73
C GLU A 87 -7.34 0.23 -13.46
N SER A 88 -6.95 -0.45 -12.38
CA SER A 88 -7.44 -1.78 -12.00
C SER A 88 -8.97 -1.83 -11.81
N LEU A 89 -9.56 -0.70 -11.38
CA LEU A 89 -11.00 -0.55 -11.20
C LEU A 89 -11.74 -0.11 -12.46
N GLY A 90 -11.02 0.17 -13.56
CA GLY A 90 -11.57 0.71 -14.80
C GLY A 90 -12.11 2.14 -14.68
N TRP A 91 -11.74 2.85 -13.61
CA TRP A 91 -12.27 4.18 -13.30
C TRP A 91 -11.79 5.24 -14.30
N GLU A 92 -10.56 5.10 -14.79
CA GLU A 92 -10.01 5.98 -15.83
C GLU A 92 -10.85 5.92 -17.11
N ASP A 93 -11.23 4.73 -17.55
CA ASP A 93 -12.02 4.54 -18.77
C ASP A 93 -13.48 4.94 -18.56
N ALA A 94 -14.06 4.62 -17.40
CA ALA A 94 -15.39 5.12 -17.03
C ALA A 94 -15.44 6.66 -17.04
N ARG A 95 -14.39 7.33 -16.54
CA ARG A 95 -14.28 8.79 -16.56
C ARG A 95 -14.20 9.33 -17.99
N LYS A 96 -13.35 8.73 -18.84
CA LYS A 96 -13.22 9.12 -20.26
C LYS A 96 -14.55 8.98 -21.01
N GLN A 97 -15.27 7.89 -20.78
CA GLN A 97 -16.58 7.66 -21.39
C GLN A 97 -17.58 8.74 -20.96
N LEU A 98 -17.66 9.04 -19.65
CA LEU A 98 -18.55 10.07 -19.13
C LEU A 98 -18.24 11.46 -19.70
N ILE A 99 -16.95 11.82 -19.81
CA ILE A 99 -16.50 13.08 -20.41
C ILE A 99 -17.01 13.21 -21.85
N GLN A 100 -16.90 12.14 -22.64
CA GLN A 100 -17.36 12.12 -24.03
C GLN A 100 -18.87 12.22 -24.13
N ASP A 101 -19.59 11.38 -23.37
CA ASP A 101 -21.05 11.27 -23.45
C ASP A 101 -21.77 12.56 -23.03
N TRP A 102 -21.17 13.32 -22.12
CA TRP A 102 -21.77 14.53 -21.54
C TRP A 102 -21.09 15.82 -22.01
N ALA A 103 -20.16 15.73 -22.96
CA ALA A 103 -19.37 16.86 -23.45
C ALA A 103 -18.73 17.70 -22.33
N ILE A 104 -18.29 17.04 -21.25
CA ILE A 104 -17.64 17.69 -20.10
C ILE A 104 -16.25 18.16 -20.56
N PRO A 105 -15.81 19.39 -20.24
CA PRO A 105 -14.44 19.79 -20.52
C PRO A 105 -13.44 18.88 -19.79
N ALA A 106 -12.40 18.43 -20.51
CA ALA A 106 -11.50 17.37 -20.02
C ALA A 106 -10.78 17.69 -18.70
N ASN A 107 -10.66 18.97 -18.33
CA ASN A 107 -10.00 19.44 -17.12
C ASN A 107 -10.95 19.62 -15.91
N VAL A 108 -12.25 19.36 -16.06
CA VAL A 108 -13.24 19.55 -14.99
C VAL A 108 -13.39 18.30 -14.13
N LEU A 109 -13.42 17.13 -14.77
CA LEU A 109 -13.54 15.85 -14.07
C LEU A 109 -12.19 15.15 -14.06
N VAL A 110 -11.45 15.32 -12.95
CA VAL A 110 -10.11 14.75 -12.74
C VAL A 110 -10.06 13.98 -11.43
N PHE A 111 -9.27 12.91 -11.38
CA PHE A 111 -8.99 12.23 -10.12
C PHE A 111 -7.96 13.04 -9.33
N ASP A 112 -8.34 13.46 -8.13
CA ASP A 112 -7.40 13.96 -7.14
C ASP A 112 -6.64 12.77 -6.54
N ARG A 113 -5.44 12.52 -7.07
CA ARG A 113 -4.60 11.38 -6.67
C ARG A 113 -4.20 11.43 -5.20
N GLN A 114 -4.03 12.63 -4.64
CA GLN A 114 -3.68 12.77 -3.23
C GLN A 114 -4.87 12.41 -2.35
N ALA A 115 -6.08 12.81 -2.74
CA ALA A 115 -7.29 12.38 -2.06
C ALA A 115 -7.55 10.88 -2.21
N VAL A 116 -7.26 10.28 -3.37
CA VAL A 116 -7.35 8.82 -3.54
C VAL A 116 -6.38 8.12 -2.60
N LEU A 117 -5.10 8.51 -2.59
CA LEU A 117 -4.10 7.91 -1.70
C LEU A 117 -4.52 8.01 -0.24
N GLY A 118 -4.94 9.19 0.23
CA GLY A 118 -5.37 9.37 1.61
C GLY A 118 -6.62 8.56 2.01
N ASN A 119 -7.45 8.14 1.05
CA ASN A 119 -8.55 7.20 1.33
C ASN A 119 -8.08 5.74 1.42
N LEU A 120 -6.94 5.40 0.82
CA LEU A 120 -6.38 4.05 0.79
C LEU A 120 -5.43 3.77 1.96
N ASP A 121 -5.00 4.79 2.69
CA ASP A 121 -4.05 4.69 3.82
C ASP A 121 -4.50 3.73 4.95
N ASN A 122 -5.80 3.42 5.06
CA ASN A 122 -6.30 2.45 6.05
C ASN A 122 -6.46 1.03 5.51
N ASP A 123 -6.55 0.88 4.19
CA ASP A 123 -6.80 -0.40 3.52
C ASP A 123 -5.51 -1.04 3.00
N TYR A 124 -4.43 -0.25 2.94
CA TYR A 124 -3.13 -0.67 2.42
C TYR A 124 -1.98 -0.26 3.34
N GLU A 125 -1.00 -1.14 3.47
CA GLU A 125 0.26 -0.88 4.14
C GLU A 125 1.35 -0.58 3.11
N PHE A 126 1.98 0.60 3.23
CA PHE A 126 3.03 1.08 2.33
C PHE A 126 4.39 1.04 3.02
N ILE A 127 5.27 0.12 2.62
CA ILE A 127 6.58 -0.06 3.25
C ILE A 127 7.68 0.29 2.24
N ARG A 128 8.50 1.30 2.56
CA ARG A 128 9.61 1.74 1.70
C ARG A 128 10.94 1.12 2.13
N ARG A 129 11.60 0.40 1.22
CA ARG A 129 12.93 -0.19 1.42
C ARG A 129 13.77 -0.01 0.16
N ASP A 130 15.02 0.43 0.33
CA ASP A 130 15.99 0.63 -0.76
C ASP A 130 15.47 1.47 -1.95
N GLY A 131 14.60 2.43 -1.66
CA GLY A 131 14.01 3.33 -2.68
C GLY A 131 12.78 2.78 -3.40
N VAL A 132 12.32 1.57 -3.06
CA VAL A 132 11.11 0.94 -3.58
C VAL A 132 10.04 0.94 -2.50
N THR A 133 8.80 1.28 -2.87
CA THR A 133 7.62 1.15 -2.03
C THR A 133 6.94 -0.18 -2.34
N HIS A 134 6.84 -1.05 -1.34
CA HIS A 134 6.10 -2.30 -1.39
C HIS A 134 4.71 -2.09 -0.78
N VAL A 135 3.68 -2.56 -1.47
CA VAL A 135 2.28 -2.32 -1.08
C VAL A 135 1.63 -3.64 -0.70
N PHE A 136 1.01 -3.67 0.47
CA PHE A 136 0.26 -4.82 0.99
C PHE A 136 -1.16 -4.39 1.33
N ILE A 137 -2.12 -5.30 1.22
CA ILE A 137 -3.49 -5.11 1.73
C ILE A 137 -3.44 -5.29 3.25
N ALA A 138 -4.09 -4.39 4.01
CA ALA A 138 -4.07 -4.34 5.47
C ALA A 138 -5.26 -5.06 6.14
#